data_AF-A0A940CHG2-F1
#
_entry.id   AF-A0A940CHG2-F1
#
_cell.length_a   1.000
_cell.length_b   1.000
_cell.length_c   1.000
_cell.angle_alpha   90.00
_cell.angle_beta   90.00
_cell.angle_gamma   90.00
#
_symmetry.space_group_name_H-M   'P 1'
#
loop_
_entity.id
_entity.type
_entity.pdbx_description
1 polymer ?
#
loop_
_entity_poly.entity_id
_entity_poly.type
_entity_poly.pdbx_seq_one_letter_code
_entity_poly.pdbx_strand_id
1 'polypeptide(L)'
;MSANFHPLVYIIDYIMGVIMWTLIGRVAMNIFQREDSQFFFMKVFVKLTDPLIRLFKPITPSFIIRPLVPLYVAWFFYMFRFYLMPYLLGYSVMGMLSFPLESEIAIQIYEIFGKN
;
A
#
# COMPACT_ATOMS: atom_id res chain seq x y z
N MET A 1 -7.58 -3.06 23.25
CA MET A 1 -8.99 -3.38 22.95
C MET A 1 -9.07 -3.73 21.48
N SER A 2 -9.24 -4.99 21.13
CA SER A 2 -9.51 -5.39 19.75
C SER A 2 -10.87 -4.83 19.37
N ALA A 3 -10.90 -3.85 18.48
CA ALA A 3 -12.15 -3.45 17.86
C ALA A 3 -12.65 -4.64 17.04
N ASN A 4 -13.82 -5.18 17.39
CA ASN A 4 -14.48 -6.28 16.66
C ASN A 4 -15.05 -5.73 15.35
N PHE A 5 -14.19 -5.31 14.43
CA PHE A 5 -14.61 -4.91 13.09
C PHE A 5 -15.09 -6.13 12.31
N HIS A 6 -16.07 -5.90 11.44
CA HIS A 6 -16.52 -6.93 10.51
C HIS A 6 -15.33 -7.44 9.68
N PRO A 7 -15.13 -8.77 9.51
CA PRO A 7 -13.98 -9.34 8.80
C PRO A 7 -13.70 -8.71 7.42
N LEU A 8 -14.76 -8.22 6.75
CA LEU A 8 -14.67 -7.49 5.48
C LEU A 8 -13.80 -6.24 5.55
N VAL A 9 -13.79 -5.49 6.66
CA VAL A 9 -12.97 -4.29 6.82
C VAL A 9 -11.49 -4.64 6.75
N TYR A 10 -11.08 -5.71 7.42
CA TYR A 10 -9.71 -6.21 7.37
C TYR A 10 -9.33 -6.69 5.97
N ILE A 11 -10.23 -7.41 5.29
CA ILE A 11 -9.99 -7.86 3.91
C ILE A 11 -9.79 -6.67 2.97
N ILE A 12 -10.64 -5.64 3.08
CA ILE A 12 -10.54 -4.42 2.29
C ILE A 12 -9.23 -3.70 2.58
N ASP A 13 -8.86 -3.54 3.85
CA ASP A 13 -7.59 -2.93 4.26
C ASP A 13 -6.38 -3.68 3.68
N TYR A 14 -6.39 -5.01 3.75
CA TYR A 14 -5.34 -5.85 3.17
C TYR A 14 -5.21 -5.67 1.67
N ILE A 15 -6.33 -5.69 0.94
CA ILE A 15 -6.33 -5.49 -0.52
C ILE A 15 -5.73 -4.12 -0.85
N MET A 16 -6.14 -3.07 -0.14
CA MET A 16 -5.59 -1.73 -0.34
C MET A 16 -4.12 -1.64 0.03
N GLY A 17 -3.70 -2.33 1.09
CA GLY A 17 -2.31 -2.42 1.50
C GLY A 17 -1.44 -3.10 0.45
N VAL A 18 -1.87 -4.23 -0.10
CA VAL A 18 -1.16 -4.94 -1.18
C VAL A 18 -1.06 -4.06 -2.43
N ILE A 19 -2.13 -3.36 -2.79
CA ILE A 19 -2.12 -2.41 -3.92
C ILE A 19 -1.09 -1.29 -3.70
N MET A 20 -1.13 -0.67 -2.52
CA MET A 20 -0.21 0.40 -2.13
C MET A 20 1.25 -0.07 -2.18
N TRP A 21 1.57 -1.20 -1.56
CA TRP A 21 2.92 -1.76 -1.55
C TRP A 21 3.41 -2.19 -2.93
N THR A 22 2.52 -2.68 -3.80
CA THR A 22 2.86 -2.99 -5.20
C THR A 22 3.24 -1.74 -5.99
N LEU A 23 2.53 -0.62 -5.78
CA LEU A 23 2.85 0.67 -6.39
C LEU A 23 4.17 1.26 -5.87
N ILE A 24 4.43 1.15 -4.57
CA ILE A 24 5.73 1.52 -3.98
C ILE A 24 6.84 0.63 -4.57
N GLY A 25 6.60 -0.67 -4.68
CA GLY A 25 7.48 -1.61 -5.35
C GLY A 25 7.78 -1.24 -6.79
N ARG A 26 6.79 -0.75 -7.56
CA ARG A 26 7.00 -0.24 -8.92
C ARG A 26 7.99 0.93 -8.95
N VAL A 27 7.91 1.85 -7.99
CA VAL A 27 8.88 2.96 -7.90
C VAL A 27 10.26 2.46 -7.48
N ALA A 28 10.34 1.53 -6.53
CA ALA A 28 11.61 0.90 -6.17
C ALA A 28 12.25 0.21 -7.39
N MET A 29 11.47 -0.51 -8.20
CA MET A 29 11.94 -1.11 -9.44
C MET A 29 12.44 -0.07 -10.44
N ASN A 30 11.76 1.07 -10.57
CA ASN A 30 12.17 2.19 -11.42
C ASN A 30 13.50 2.83 -10.97
N ILE A 31 13.91 2.69 -9.71
CA ILE A 31 15.21 3.16 -9.21
C ILE A 31 16.35 2.24 -9.69
N PHE A 32 16.13 0.93 -9.63
CA PHE A 32 17.15 -0.06 -9.99
C PHE A 32 17.19 -0.37 -11.48
N GLN A 33 16.09 -0.16 -12.21
CA GLN A 33 15.95 -0.50 -13.62
C GLN A 33 15.12 0.55 -14.37
N ARG A 34 15.36 0.69 -15.67
CA ARG A 34 14.54 1.55 -16.53
C ARG A 34 13.15 0.96 -16.78
N GLU A 35 12.18 1.84 -17.05
CA GLU A 35 10.78 1.47 -17.30
C GLU A 35 10.56 0.53 -18.49
N ASP A 36 11.46 0.57 -19.47
CA ASP A 36 11.45 -0.23 -20.70
C ASP A 36 12.25 -1.54 -20.58
N SER A 37 12.76 -1.85 -19.39
CA SER A 37 13.55 -3.06 -19.14
C SER A 37 12.79 -4.33 -19.54
N GLN A 38 13.45 -5.20 -20.32
CA GLN A 38 12.91 -6.50 -20.73
C GLN A 38 12.86 -7.53 -19.58
N PHE A 39 13.35 -7.16 -18.41
CA PHE A 39 13.43 -8.00 -17.23
C PHE A 39 12.04 -8.46 -16.75
N PHE A 40 11.95 -9.73 -16.36
CA PHE A 40 10.69 -10.37 -16.00
C PHE A 40 9.94 -9.61 -14.90
N PHE A 41 10.62 -9.27 -13.79
CA PHE A 41 10.00 -8.57 -12.67
C PHE A 41 9.44 -7.21 -13.10
N MET A 42 10.17 -6.47 -13.95
CA MET A 42 9.71 -5.17 -14.41
C MET A 42 8.42 -5.28 -15.22
N LYS A 43 8.33 -6.26 -16.13
CA LYS A 43 7.11 -6.52 -16.90
C LYS A 43 5.91 -6.86 -16.01
N VAL A 44 6.12 -7.62 -14.94
CA VAL A 44 5.06 -7.97 -13.98
C VAL A 44 4.58 -6.73 -13.24
N PHE A 45 5.49 -5.94 -12.66
CA PHE A 45 5.13 -4.69 -11.98
C PHE A 45 4.42 -3.72 -12.92
N VAL A 46 4.90 -3.59 -14.15
CA VAL A 46 4.26 -2.75 -15.19
C VAL A 46 2.83 -3.22 -15.46
N LYS A 47 2.65 -4.50 -15.73
CA LYS A 47 1.33 -5.07 -16.05
C LYS A 47 0.33 -4.93 -14.90
N LEU A 48 0.78 -5.04 -13.65
CA LEU A 48 -0.08 -4.92 -12.47
C LEU A 48 -0.42 -3.46 -12.13
N THR A 49 0.53 -2.54 -12.27
CA THR A 49 0.36 -1.15 -11.82
C THR A 49 -0.20 -0.23 -12.90
N ASP A 50 0.08 -0.47 -14.18
CA ASP A 50 -0.37 0.41 -15.27
C ASP A 50 -1.90 0.55 -15.36
N PRO A 51 -2.72 -0.51 -15.27
CA PRO A 51 -4.17 -0.37 -15.28
C PRO A 51 -4.67 0.53 -14.14
N LEU A 52 -4.08 0.37 -12.96
CA LEU A 52 -4.43 1.17 -11.80
C LEU A 52 -4.01 2.63 -11.97
N ILE A 53 -2.79 2.89 -12.45
CA ILE A 53 -2.31 4.24 -12.72
C ILE A 53 -3.18 4.96 -13.77
N ARG A 54 -3.66 4.22 -14.78
CA ARG A 54 -4.57 4.78 -15.80
C ARG A 54 -5.90 5.23 -15.21
N LEU A 55 -6.43 4.54 -14.21
CA LEU A 55 -7.65 4.96 -13.50
C LEU A 55 -7.45 6.29 -12.76
N PHE A 56 -6.24 6.52 -12.22
CA PHE A 56 -5.89 7.73 -11.50
C PHE A 56 -5.36 8.86 -12.41
N LYS A 57 -5.28 8.65 -13.73
CA LYS A 57 -4.81 9.66 -14.68
C LYS A 57 -5.57 10.99 -14.61
N PRO A 58 -6.91 11.04 -14.41
CA PRO A 58 -7.63 12.32 -14.32
C PRO A 58 -7.24 13.16 -13.09
N ILE A 59 -6.83 12.50 -12.00
CA ILE A 59 -6.45 13.16 -10.74
C ILE A 59 -4.94 13.32 -10.58
N THR A 60 -4.15 12.73 -11.49
CA THR A 60 -2.69 12.87 -11.50
C THR A 60 -2.30 14.19 -12.15
N PRO A 61 -1.65 15.11 -11.42
CA PRO A 61 -1.24 16.38 -11.99
C PRO A 61 -0.06 16.19 -12.95
N SER A 62 0.00 17.02 -13.99
CA SER A 62 0.98 16.91 -15.08
C SER A 62 2.42 17.25 -14.70
N PHE A 63 2.64 17.89 -13.55
CA PHE A 63 3.99 18.26 -13.10
C PHE A 63 4.77 17.09 -12.49
N ILE A 64 4.11 15.97 -12.15
CA ILE A 64 4.78 14.80 -11.57
C ILE A 64 5.54 14.07 -12.67
N ILE A 65 6.82 13.77 -12.42
CA ILE A 65 7.61 12.95 -13.33
C ILE A 65 7.03 11.54 -13.43
N ARG A 66 6.97 10.99 -14.65
CA ARG A 66 6.31 9.70 -14.93
C ARG A 66 6.70 8.57 -13.97
N PRO A 67 7.98 8.38 -13.60
CA PRO A 67 8.37 7.30 -12.68
C PRO A 67 7.87 7.45 -11.25
N LEU A 68 7.46 8.66 -10.82
CA LEU A 68 6.91 8.93 -9.49
C LEU A 68 5.38 8.90 -9.45
N VAL A 69 4.70 8.80 -10.60
CA VAL A 69 3.24 8.66 -10.64
C VAL A 69 2.73 7.47 -9.81
N PRO A 70 3.34 6.28 -9.82
CA PRO A 70 2.87 5.18 -8.97
C PRO A 70 2.91 5.52 -7.48
N LEU A 71 3.92 6.31 -7.03
CA LEU A 71 4.02 6.77 -5.65
C LEU A 71 2.90 7.74 -5.29
N TYR A 72 2.57 8.66 -6.20
CA TYR A 72 1.43 9.57 -6.04
C TYR A 72 0.11 8.80 -5.89
N VAL A 73 -0.10 7.76 -6.70
CA VAL A 73 -1.28 6.90 -6.57
C VAL A 73 -1.26 6.12 -5.25
N ALA A 74 -0.11 5.57 -4.85
CA ALA A 74 0.05 4.86 -3.58
C ALA A 74 -0.31 5.73 -2.37
N TRP A 75 0.00 7.03 -2.43
CA TRP A 75 -0.35 7.97 -1.38
C TRP A 75 -1.87 8.08 -1.17
N PHE A 76 -2.72 7.95 -2.20
CA PHE A 76 -4.18 7.91 -2.00
C PHE A 76 -4.64 6.66 -1.25
N PHE A 77 -4.05 5.50 -1.55
CA PHE A 77 -4.33 4.28 -0.80
C PHE A 77 -3.90 4.44 0.66
N TYR A 78 -2.75 5.09 0.90
CA TYR A 78 -2.32 5.45 2.25
C TYR A 78 -3.33 6.40 2.93
N MET A 79 -3.78 7.47 2.27
CA MET A 79 -4.80 8.38 2.81
C MET A 79 -6.11 7.67 3.12
N PHE A 80 -6.58 6.82 2.21
CA PHE A 80 -7.82 6.07 2.40
C PHE A 80 -7.71 5.13 3.60
N ARG A 81 -6.61 4.34 3.64
CA ARG A 81 -6.33 3.42 4.74
C ARG A 81 -6.25 4.20 6.04
N PHE A 82 -5.28 5.11 6.18
CA PHE A 82 -4.86 5.75 7.44
C PHE A 82 -5.73 6.90 7.94
N TYR A 83 -6.51 7.55 7.08
CA TYR A 83 -7.27 8.74 7.45
C TYR A 83 -8.76 8.61 7.16
N LEU A 84 -9.15 8.08 6.00
CA LEU A 84 -10.58 8.00 5.65
C LEU A 84 -11.30 6.86 6.39
N MET A 85 -10.71 5.67 6.42
CA MET A 85 -11.34 4.50 7.05
C MET A 85 -11.61 4.69 8.56
N PRO A 86 -10.68 5.20 9.41
CA PRO A 86 -10.95 5.50 10.82
C PRO A 86 -12.01 6.56 10.99
N TYR A 87 -11.96 7.58 10.13
CA TYR A 87 -12.90 8.67 10.19
C TYR A 87 -14.33 8.17 9.95
N LEU A 88 -14.52 7.31 8.93
CA LEU A 88 -15.82 6.73 8.61
C LEU A 88 -16.30 5.71 9.65
N LEU A 89 -15.38 4.94 10.23
CA LEU A 89 -15.69 3.87 11.19
C LEU A 89 -15.62 4.33 12.66
N GLY A 90 -15.28 5.60 12.91
CA GLY A 90 -15.31 6.24 14.23
C GLY A 90 -14.20 5.82 15.20
N TYR A 91 -13.03 5.40 14.73
CA TYR A 91 -11.90 5.03 15.59
C TYR A 91 -10.67 5.93 15.40
N SER A 92 -9.79 5.97 16.41
CA SER A 92 -8.60 6.82 16.38
C SER A 92 -7.52 6.24 15.46
N VAL A 93 -6.69 7.11 14.86
CA VAL A 93 -5.56 6.75 13.98
C VAL A 93 -4.61 5.74 14.64
N MET A 94 -4.44 5.85 15.97
CA MET A 94 -3.65 4.90 16.75
C MET A 94 -4.25 3.48 16.73
N GLY A 95 -5.57 3.36 16.69
CA GLY A 95 -6.29 2.08 16.53
C GLY A 95 -6.04 1.38 15.19
N MET A 96 -5.49 2.09 14.20
CA MET A 96 -5.17 1.56 12.89
C MET A 96 -3.71 1.14 12.73
N LEU A 97 -2.77 1.90 13.31
CA LEU A 97 -1.38 1.44 13.41
C LEU A 97 -1.27 0.17 14.28
N SER A 98 -2.28 -0.11 15.10
CA SER A 98 -2.48 -1.39 15.79
C SER A 98 -3.29 -2.42 15.00
N PHE A 99 -3.36 -2.33 13.66
CA PHE A 99 -4.04 -3.34 12.85
C PHE A 99 -3.44 -4.74 13.09
N PRO A 100 -4.25 -5.81 12.95
CA PRO A 100 -3.82 -7.18 13.18
C PRO A 100 -2.58 -7.57 12.39
N LEU A 101 -2.41 -7.13 11.14
CA LEU A 101 -1.25 -7.49 10.32
C LEU A 101 0.07 -6.96 10.89
N GLU A 102 0.17 -5.65 11.16
CA GLU A 102 1.38 -5.03 11.71
C GLU A 102 1.63 -5.55 13.13
N SER A 103 0.56 -5.74 13.93
CA SER A 103 0.66 -6.33 15.26
C SER A 103 1.06 -7.82 15.22
N GLU A 104 0.57 -8.63 14.28
CA GLU A 104 0.91 -10.05 14.11
C GLU A 104 2.33 -10.21 13.57
N ILE A 105 2.74 -9.38 12.61
CA ILE A 105 4.12 -9.33 12.13
C ILE A 105 5.03 -8.89 13.27
N ALA A 106 4.68 -7.85 14.02
CA ALA A 106 5.47 -7.41 15.17
C ALA A 106 5.53 -8.47 16.27
N ILE A 107 4.42 -9.15 16.57
CA ILE A 107 4.38 -10.27 17.54
C ILE A 107 5.25 -11.43 17.05
N GLN A 108 5.13 -11.84 15.78
CA GLN A 108 5.98 -12.91 15.22
C GLN A 108 7.45 -12.54 15.24
N ILE A 109 7.81 -11.31 14.84
CA ILE A 109 9.18 -10.80 14.92
C ILE A 109 9.64 -10.80 16.38
N TYR A 110 8.81 -10.35 17.31
CA TYR A 110 9.15 -10.31 18.73
C TYR A 110 9.29 -11.72 19.35
N GLU A 111 8.48 -12.69 18.94
CA GLU A 111 8.62 -14.09 19.37
C GLU A 111 9.90 -14.74 18.83
N ILE A 112 10.29 -14.40 17.59
CA ILE A 112 11.49 -14.94 16.94
C ILE A 112 12.76 -14.29 17.49
N PHE A 113 12.75 -12.98 17.78
CA PHE A 113 13.95 -12.22 18.13
C PHE A 113 14.03 -11.78 19.61
N GLY A 114 12.92 -11.76 20.34
CA GLY A 114 12.85 -11.37 21.75
C GLY A 114 13.06 -12.53 22.73
N LYS A 115 13.20 -13.76 22.22
CA LYS A 115 13.48 -14.96 23.03
C LYS A 115 14.99 -15.21 23.07
N ASN A 116 15.71 -14.35 23.76
CA ASN A 116 17.07 -14.58 24.29
C ASN A 116 17.11 -14.14 25.75
#